data_AF-A0A2N6AN61-F1
#
_entry.id   AF-A0A2N6AN61-F1
#
_cell.length_a   1.000
_cell.length_b   1.000
_cell.length_c   1.000
_cell.angle_alpha   90.00
_cell.angle_beta   90.00
_cell.angle_gamma   90.00
#
_symmetry.space_group_name_H-M   'P 1'
#
loop_
_entity.id
_entity.type
_entity.pdbx_description
1 polymer ?
#
loop_
_entity_poly.entity_id
_entity_poly.type
_entity_poly.pdbx_seq_one_letter_code
_entity_poly.pdbx_strand_id
1 'polypeptide(L)'
;MKTSPFLYLLCLALLLPIMSCGQSGEKEESAGSDEVVAEGLTPEELAEAIMATYREAVGDIVTLTEGLPDGQSIYDDAVSMKEQYVQKFVAYGKQKEAMSDADRSAIDRKLRLGMSSFYRDQAYKAYMEATNSYMSTHRELQKILADFNVITQYADFELLRKQLPEEAKRFGV
;
A
#
# COMPACT_ATOMS: atom_id res chain seq x y z
N MET A 1 17.66 38.92 20.35
CA MET A 1 18.59 38.71 19.20
C MET A 1 18.38 37.27 18.74
N LYS A 2 17.94 36.92 17.53
CA LYS A 2 17.94 37.57 16.22
C LYS A 2 16.57 37.41 15.55
N THR A 3 16.27 38.39 14.70
CA THR A 3 15.08 38.63 13.89
C THR A 3 14.96 37.70 12.69
N SER A 4 13.71 37.39 12.30
CA SER A 4 13.31 36.97 10.94
C SER A 4 13.53 38.15 9.96
N PRO A 5 13.86 37.98 8.66
CA PRO A 5 12.81 37.91 7.62
C PRO A 5 13.22 37.27 6.25
N PHE A 6 12.23 37.03 5.36
CA PHE A 6 12.24 37.04 3.87
C PHE A 6 11.12 36.06 3.43
N LEU A 7 9.89 36.47 3.12
CA LEU A 7 9.42 37.32 2.02
C LEU A 7 9.88 36.81 0.64
N TYR A 8 9.09 35.91 0.03
CA TYR A 8 8.86 35.96 -1.41
C TYR A 8 7.37 35.76 -1.69
N LEU A 9 6.76 36.90 -1.99
CA LEU A 9 5.48 37.06 -2.65
C LEU A 9 5.75 36.86 -4.16
N LEU A 10 5.05 35.95 -4.83
CA LEU A 10 4.85 36.07 -6.28
C LEU A 10 3.42 35.66 -6.61
N CYS A 11 2.58 36.67 -6.81
CA CYS A 11 1.31 36.56 -7.49
C CYS A 11 1.54 36.20 -8.97
N LEU A 12 0.77 35.26 -9.49
CA LEU A 12 0.25 35.38 -10.85
C LEU A 12 -1.14 34.76 -10.92
N ALA A 13 -2.14 35.62 -11.10
CA ALA A 13 -3.50 35.26 -11.44
C ALA A 13 -3.66 35.34 -12.97
N LEU A 14 -4.33 34.36 -13.57
CA LEU A 14 -4.96 34.48 -14.90
C LEU A 14 -6.08 33.42 -15.07
N LEU A 15 -7.28 33.83 -14.67
CA LEU A 15 -8.61 33.75 -15.34
C LEU A 15 -8.54 33.47 -16.87
N LEU A 16 -9.32 32.61 -17.56
CA LEU A 16 -10.81 32.47 -17.70
C LEU A 16 -11.16 31.20 -18.56
N PRO A 17 -12.46 30.83 -18.71
CA PRO A 17 -12.98 29.52 -19.16
C PRO A 17 -13.34 29.45 -20.65
N ILE A 18 -13.55 28.24 -21.17
CA ILE A 18 -14.24 28.02 -22.45
C ILE A 18 -15.27 26.90 -22.29
N MET A 19 -16.54 27.27 -22.41
CA MET A 19 -17.65 26.36 -22.70
C MET A 19 -17.39 25.67 -24.04
N SER A 20 -17.55 24.35 -24.10
CA SER A 20 -17.83 23.65 -25.36
C SER A 20 -19.11 22.85 -25.20
N CYS A 21 -20.10 23.22 -26.00
CA CYS A 21 -21.42 22.64 -26.06
C CYS A 21 -21.50 21.81 -27.36
N GLY A 22 -21.88 20.54 -27.23
CA GLY A 22 -22.64 19.75 -28.21
C GLY A 22 -21.96 19.32 -29.52
N GLN A 23 -21.80 18.00 -29.70
CA GLN A 23 -22.26 17.34 -30.93
C GLN A 23 -22.54 15.84 -30.68
N SER A 24 -23.73 15.44 -31.11
CA SER A 24 -24.35 14.12 -31.17
C SER A 24 -23.82 13.23 -32.31
N GLY A 25 -23.84 11.90 -32.11
CA GLY A 25 -23.64 10.84 -33.11
C GLY A 25 -22.16 10.54 -33.38
N GLU A 26 -21.66 9.32 -33.49
CA GLU A 26 -22.24 8.06 -33.99
C GLU A 26 -21.50 6.86 -33.38
N LYS A 27 -22.20 5.72 -33.31
CA LYS A 27 -21.63 4.41 -33.03
C LYS A 27 -20.72 3.99 -34.19
N GLU A 28 -19.48 3.65 -33.89
CA GLU A 28 -18.74 2.68 -34.70
C GLU A 28 -18.35 1.49 -33.82
N GLU A 29 -19.05 0.40 -34.11
CA GLU A 29 -18.77 -0.95 -33.65
C GLU A 29 -17.56 -1.46 -34.44
N SER A 30 -16.37 -1.36 -33.84
CA SER A 30 -15.17 -2.01 -34.36
C SER A 30 -14.99 -3.33 -33.62
N ALA A 31 -15.31 -4.42 -34.32
CA ALA A 31 -15.00 -5.78 -33.93
C ALA A 31 -13.48 -5.97 -33.96
N GLY A 32 -12.83 -5.64 -32.85
CA GLY A 32 -11.45 -5.99 -32.55
C GLY A 32 -11.43 -7.25 -31.72
N SER A 33 -11.15 -8.38 -32.39
CA SER A 33 -10.51 -9.59 -31.86
C SER A 33 -10.11 -9.49 -30.38
N ASP A 34 -10.98 -9.94 -29.47
CA ASP A 34 -10.63 -10.21 -28.08
C ASP A 34 -9.68 -11.42 -28.06
N GLU A 35 -8.40 -11.09 -28.21
CA GLU A 35 -7.34 -11.89 -27.63
C GLU A 35 -7.66 -11.94 -26.13
N VAL A 36 -8.05 -13.12 -25.64
CA VAL A 36 -8.35 -13.34 -24.22
C VAL A 36 -7.04 -13.18 -23.44
N VAL A 37 -6.68 -11.93 -23.16
CA VAL A 37 -5.68 -11.58 -22.17
C VAL A 37 -6.23 -12.14 -20.87
N ALA A 38 -5.50 -13.04 -20.22
CA ALA A 38 -5.88 -13.55 -18.91
C ALA A 38 -6.21 -12.35 -18.01
N GLU A 39 -7.50 -12.13 -17.72
CA GLU A 39 -7.96 -10.92 -17.06
C GLU A 39 -7.34 -10.88 -15.66
N GLY A 40 -6.48 -9.88 -15.45
CA GLY A 40 -6.07 -9.51 -14.10
C GLY A 40 -7.29 -9.08 -13.27
N LEU A 41 -7.14 -9.04 -11.95
CA LEU A 41 -8.21 -8.59 -11.06
C LEU A 41 -8.74 -7.22 -11.49
N THR A 42 -10.04 -6.99 -11.37
CA THR A 42 -10.61 -5.64 -11.50
C THR A 42 -10.00 -4.72 -10.43
N PRO A 43 -10.07 -3.39 -10.59
CA PRO A 43 -9.56 -2.46 -9.57
C PRO A 43 -10.21 -2.66 -8.19
N GLU A 44 -11.49 -3.02 -8.18
CA GLU A 44 -12.24 -3.35 -6.97
C GLU A 44 -11.70 -4.60 -6.29
N GLU A 45 -11.55 -5.70 -7.04
CA GLU A 45 -11.05 -6.98 -6.53
C GLU A 45 -9.59 -6.87 -6.08
N LEU A 46 -8.76 -6.11 -6.79
CA LEU A 46 -7.36 -5.92 -6.40
C LEU A 46 -7.24 -5.17 -5.08
N ALA A 47 -8.04 -4.12 -4.88
CA ALA A 47 -8.06 -3.39 -3.61
C ALA A 47 -8.56 -4.27 -2.45
N GLU A 48 -9.55 -5.13 -2.70
CA GLU A 48 -10.03 -6.10 -1.71
C GLU A 48 -8.98 -7.16 -1.38
N ALA A 49 -8.30 -7.71 -2.39
CA ALA A 49 -7.21 -8.67 -2.22
C ALA A 49 -6.08 -8.08 -1.37
N ILE A 50 -5.61 -6.87 -1.70
CA ILE A 50 -4.56 -6.17 -0.92
C ILE A 50 -4.98 -6.00 0.55
N MET A 51 -6.21 -5.54 0.81
CA MET A 51 -6.69 -5.37 2.19
C MET A 51 -6.90 -6.69 2.92
N ALA A 52 -7.38 -7.72 2.24
CA ALA A 52 -7.55 -9.06 2.82
C ALA A 52 -6.19 -9.65 3.20
N THR A 53 -5.20 -9.58 2.31
CA THR A 53 -3.83 -10.01 2.58
C THR A 53 -3.17 -9.21 3.70
N TYR A 54 -3.45 -7.91 3.83
CA TYR A 54 -2.94 -7.14 4.96
C TYR A 54 -3.55 -7.59 6.30
N ARG A 55 -4.85 -7.91 6.31
CA ARG A 55 -5.52 -8.45 7.51
C ARG A 55 -4.99 -9.83 7.87
N GLU A 56 -4.74 -10.67 6.87
CA GLU A 56 -4.08 -11.98 7.03
C GLU A 56 -2.71 -11.80 7.69
N ALA A 57 -1.86 -10.92 7.16
CA ALA A 57 -0.54 -10.64 7.70
C ALA A 57 -0.57 -10.19 9.17
N VAL A 58 -1.51 -9.30 9.52
CA VAL A 58 -1.71 -8.85 10.90
C VAL A 58 -2.18 -10.01 11.80
N GLY A 59 -3.09 -10.86 11.32
CA GLY A 59 -3.55 -12.03 12.06
C GLY A 59 -2.44 -13.06 12.30
N ASP A 60 -1.58 -13.27 11.31
CA ASP A 60 -0.44 -14.17 11.43
C ASP A 60 0.58 -13.68 12.44
N ILE A 61 0.83 -12.36 12.54
CA ILE A 61 1.69 -11.81 13.59
C ILE A 61 1.06 -12.02 14.97
N VAL A 62 -0.24 -11.76 15.12
CA VAL A 62 -0.94 -11.99 16.38
C VAL A 62 -0.81 -13.46 16.80
N THR A 63 -0.90 -14.39 15.85
CA THR A 63 -0.72 -15.83 16.09
C THR A 63 0.73 -16.16 16.46
N LEU A 64 1.71 -15.66 15.70
CA LEU A 64 3.13 -15.89 15.94
C LEU A 64 3.59 -15.40 17.32
N THR A 65 2.94 -14.34 17.81
CA THR A 65 3.28 -13.69 19.08
C THR A 65 2.37 -14.09 20.24
N GLU A 66 1.45 -15.03 20.02
CA GLU A 66 0.53 -15.51 21.05
C GLU A 66 1.30 -16.12 22.22
N GLY A 67 0.94 -15.71 23.45
CA GLY A 67 1.65 -16.14 24.66
C GLY A 67 3.01 -15.48 24.87
N LEU A 68 3.39 -14.52 24.01
CA LEU A 68 4.66 -13.77 24.06
C LEU A 68 5.87 -14.71 24.21
N PRO A 69 6.12 -15.59 23.23
CA PRO A 69 7.29 -16.47 23.25
C PRO A 69 8.59 -15.67 23.32
N ASP A 70 9.69 -16.36 23.62
CA ASP A 70 11.01 -15.74 23.54
C ASP A 70 11.27 -15.18 22.13
N GLY A 71 11.70 -13.92 22.04
CA GLY A 71 11.79 -13.24 20.75
C GLY A 71 12.84 -13.85 19.83
N GLN A 72 13.91 -14.44 20.38
CA GLN A 72 14.90 -15.15 19.57
C GLN A 72 14.30 -16.41 18.93
N SER A 73 13.37 -17.07 19.61
CA SER A 73 12.72 -18.30 19.13
C SER A 73 11.78 -18.09 17.92
N ILE A 74 11.24 -16.88 17.74
CA ILE A 74 10.33 -16.55 16.63
C ILE A 74 10.94 -15.60 15.59
N TYR A 75 12.21 -15.22 15.76
CA TYR A 75 12.85 -14.22 14.90
C TYR A 75 12.88 -14.65 13.43
N ASP A 76 13.37 -15.85 13.15
CA ASP A 76 13.50 -16.35 11.78
C ASP A 76 12.13 -16.56 11.11
N ASP A 77 11.13 -16.97 11.89
CA ASP A 77 9.74 -17.08 11.42
C ASP A 77 9.16 -15.72 11.04
N ALA A 78 9.41 -14.67 11.86
CA ALA A 78 8.98 -13.31 11.56
C ALA A 78 9.66 -12.75 10.30
N VAL A 79 10.96 -13.02 10.10
CA VAL A 79 11.70 -12.62 8.88
C VAL A 79 11.11 -13.32 7.65
N SER A 80 10.94 -14.64 7.72
CA SER A 80 10.38 -15.45 6.64
C SER A 80 8.97 -15.00 6.28
N MET A 81 8.12 -14.79 7.28
CA MET A 81 6.76 -14.30 7.10
C MET A 81 6.72 -12.93 6.42
N LYS A 82 7.58 -11.99 6.85
CA LYS A 82 7.68 -10.67 6.20
C LYS A 82 8.01 -10.81 4.72
N GLU A 83 8.99 -11.63 4.36
CA GLU A 83 9.37 -11.81 2.96
C GLU A 83 8.23 -12.43 2.14
N GLN A 84 7.52 -13.42 2.67
CA GLN A 84 6.36 -14.02 2.00
C GLN A 84 5.29 -12.97 1.67
N TYR A 85 4.96 -12.11 2.63
CA TYR A 85 3.97 -11.05 2.40
C TYR A 85 4.49 -9.94 1.48
N VAL A 86 5.77 -9.56 1.57
CA VAL A 86 6.39 -8.63 0.62
C VAL A 86 6.22 -9.14 -0.82
N GLN A 87 6.47 -10.42 -1.08
CA GLN A 87 6.29 -11.01 -2.42
C GLN A 87 4.83 -10.94 -2.88
N LYS A 88 3.85 -11.23 -1.99
CA LYS A 88 2.42 -11.07 -2.29
C LYS A 88 2.10 -9.61 -2.68
N PHE A 89 2.56 -8.63 -1.90
CA PHE A 89 2.29 -7.20 -2.19
C PHE A 89 2.99 -6.69 -3.45
N VAL A 90 4.22 -7.15 -3.74
CA VAL A 90 4.90 -6.82 -5.00
C VAL A 90 4.12 -7.36 -6.20
N ALA A 91 3.55 -8.57 -6.11
CA ALA A 91 2.69 -9.11 -7.17
C ALA A 91 1.43 -8.26 -7.39
N TYR A 92 0.82 -7.75 -6.32
CA TYR A 92 -0.29 -6.79 -6.43
C TYR A 92 0.15 -5.44 -7.01
N GLY A 93 1.33 -4.95 -6.63
CA GLY A 93 1.91 -3.72 -7.18
C GLY A 93 2.10 -3.81 -8.70
N LYS A 94 2.60 -4.95 -9.20
CA LYS A 94 2.73 -5.18 -10.65
C LYS A 94 1.38 -5.15 -11.38
N GLN A 95 0.34 -5.75 -10.80
CA GLN A 95 -1.01 -5.68 -11.37
C GLN A 95 -1.53 -4.24 -11.37
N LYS A 96 -1.38 -3.53 -10.26
CA LYS A 96 -1.78 -2.12 -10.13
C LYS A 96 -1.05 -1.22 -11.15
N GLU A 97 0.25 -1.41 -11.36
CA GLU A 97 1.02 -0.63 -12.34
C GLU A 97 0.61 -0.89 -13.80
N ALA A 98 0.07 -2.07 -14.10
CA ALA A 98 -0.44 -2.37 -15.44
C ALA A 98 -1.80 -1.72 -15.74
N MET A 99 -2.49 -1.18 -14.73
CA MET A 99 -3.80 -0.54 -14.87
C MET A 99 -3.70 0.93 -15.29
N SER A 100 -4.83 1.54 -15.64
CA SER A 100 -4.91 2.97 -15.92
C SER A 100 -4.68 3.83 -14.67
N ASP A 101 -4.33 5.11 -14.85
CA ASP A 101 -4.23 6.07 -13.73
C ASP A 101 -5.55 6.20 -12.94
N ALA A 102 -6.68 6.10 -13.64
CA ALA A 102 -8.00 6.19 -13.04
C ALA A 102 -8.27 4.99 -12.11
N ASP A 103 -7.90 3.79 -12.54
CA ASP A 103 -8.03 2.55 -11.78
C ASP A 103 -7.09 2.51 -10.58
N ARG A 104 -5.82 2.88 -10.77
CA ARG A 104 -4.85 3.03 -9.67
C ARG A 104 -5.38 3.99 -8.60
N SER A 105 -5.91 5.13 -9.04
CA SER A 105 -6.51 6.12 -8.13
C SER A 105 -7.75 5.58 -7.41
N ALA A 106 -8.56 4.73 -8.07
CA ALA A 106 -9.71 4.09 -7.45
C ALA A 106 -9.29 3.07 -6.37
N ILE A 107 -8.28 2.24 -6.67
CA ILE A 107 -7.65 1.33 -5.72
C ILE A 107 -7.17 2.09 -4.50
N ASP A 108 -6.39 3.16 -4.68
CA ASP A 108 -5.78 3.91 -3.57
C ASP A 108 -6.82 4.56 -2.64
N ARG A 109 -7.94 5.03 -3.21
CA ARG A 109 -9.07 5.52 -2.40
C ARG A 109 -9.68 4.39 -1.57
N LYS A 110 -9.91 3.22 -2.17
CA LYS A 110 -10.49 2.07 -1.47
C LYS A 110 -9.56 1.53 -0.39
N LEU A 111 -8.26 1.43 -0.66
CA LEU A 111 -7.23 1.05 0.33
C LEU A 111 -7.21 2.02 1.51
N ARG A 112 -7.22 3.33 1.26
CA ARG A 112 -7.22 4.35 2.33
C ARG A 112 -8.43 4.21 3.25
N LEU A 113 -9.61 3.97 2.69
CA LEU A 113 -10.84 3.74 3.46
C LEU A 113 -10.78 2.43 4.26
N GLY A 114 -10.37 1.34 3.60
CA GLY A 114 -10.22 0.02 4.23
C GLY A 114 -9.24 0.04 5.40
N MET A 115 -8.10 0.70 5.20
CA MET A 115 -7.05 0.88 6.21
C MET A 115 -7.53 1.72 7.40
N SER A 116 -8.19 2.85 7.13
CA SER A 116 -8.75 3.71 8.18
C SER A 116 -9.77 2.98 9.05
N SER A 117 -10.55 2.06 8.46
CA SER A 117 -11.47 1.20 9.19
C SER A 117 -10.70 0.17 10.03
N PHE A 118 -9.71 -0.49 9.42
CA PHE A 118 -8.97 -1.56 10.07
C PHE A 118 -8.13 -1.10 11.26
N TYR A 119 -7.62 0.13 11.28
CA TYR A 119 -6.88 0.65 12.44
C TYR A 119 -7.71 0.74 13.73
N ARG A 120 -9.05 0.66 13.64
CA ARG A 120 -9.94 0.62 14.81
C ARG A 120 -10.29 -0.80 15.24
N ASP A 121 -9.96 -1.79 14.41
CA ASP A 121 -10.24 -3.21 14.62
C ASP A 121 -9.45 -3.76 15.81
N GLN A 122 -10.00 -4.78 16.49
CA GLN A 122 -9.36 -5.40 17.63
C GLN A 122 -8.10 -6.17 17.22
N ALA A 123 -8.07 -6.76 16.02
CA ALA A 123 -6.90 -7.47 15.52
C ALA A 123 -5.70 -6.52 15.35
N TYR A 124 -5.93 -5.32 14.81
CA TYR A 124 -4.87 -4.31 14.67
C TYR A 124 -4.34 -3.84 16.03
N LYS A 125 -5.22 -3.65 17.02
CA LYS A 125 -4.80 -3.30 18.39
C LYS A 125 -3.95 -4.40 19.02
N ALA A 126 -4.36 -5.66 18.90
CA ALA A 126 -3.61 -6.81 19.40
C ALA A 126 -2.22 -6.90 18.76
N TYR A 127 -2.13 -6.69 17.44
CA TYR A 127 -0.86 -6.62 16.74
C TYR A 127 0.05 -5.50 17.26
N MET A 128 -0.48 -4.29 17.49
CA MET A 128 0.30 -3.18 18.03
C MET A 128 0.80 -3.47 19.45
N GLU A 129 -0.04 -4.09 20.30
CA GLU A 129 0.34 -4.51 21.65
C GLU A 129 1.45 -5.58 21.63
N ALA A 130 1.29 -6.61 20.80
CA ALA A 130 2.29 -7.65 20.62
C ALA A 130 3.63 -7.08 20.13
N THR A 131 3.60 -6.24 19.10
CA THR A 131 4.80 -5.57 18.56
C THR A 131 5.51 -4.76 19.65
N ASN A 132 4.76 -3.97 20.43
CA ASN A 132 5.34 -3.13 21.48
C ASN A 132 5.91 -3.94 22.66
N SER A 133 5.41 -5.15 22.90
CA SER A 133 5.88 -6.03 23.98
C SER A 133 7.35 -6.46 23.80
N TYR A 134 7.84 -6.51 22.55
CA TYR A 134 9.23 -6.86 22.25
C TYR A 134 10.18 -5.65 22.23
N MET A 135 9.68 -4.42 22.37
CA MET A 135 10.47 -3.20 22.18
C MET A 135 11.70 -3.11 23.11
N SER A 136 11.57 -3.55 24.36
CA SER A 136 12.65 -3.46 25.36
C SER A 136 13.55 -4.69 25.41
N THR A 137 13.07 -5.85 24.95
CA THR A 137 13.75 -7.15 25.10
C THR A 137 14.37 -7.65 23.79
N HIS A 138 13.71 -7.42 22.66
CA HIS A 138 14.10 -7.94 21.34
C HIS A 138 13.88 -6.88 20.27
N ARG A 139 14.70 -5.84 20.29
CA ARG A 139 14.55 -4.66 19.42
C ARG A 139 14.58 -4.99 17.92
N GLU A 140 15.38 -5.97 17.52
CA GLU A 140 15.46 -6.38 16.11
C GLU A 140 14.18 -7.09 15.65
N LEU A 141 13.65 -8.01 16.46
CA LEU A 141 12.34 -8.61 16.23
C LEU A 141 11.25 -7.53 16.18
N GLN A 142 11.24 -6.61 17.15
CA GLN A 142 10.25 -5.53 17.18
C GLN A 142 10.28 -4.69 15.90
N LYS A 143 11.47 -4.41 15.34
CA LYS A 143 11.60 -3.73 14.05
C LYS A 143 10.97 -4.52 12.91
N ILE A 144 11.21 -5.83 12.85
CA ILE A 144 10.60 -6.71 11.83
C ILE A 144 9.08 -6.70 11.94
N LEU A 145 8.55 -6.87 13.16
CA LEU A 145 7.11 -6.84 13.40
C LEU A 145 6.51 -5.47 13.03
N ALA A 146 7.18 -4.38 13.40
CA ALA A 146 6.73 -3.02 13.11
C ALA A 146 6.70 -2.71 11.61
N ASP A 147 7.58 -3.32 10.80
CA ASP A 147 7.59 -3.14 9.35
C ASP A 147 6.28 -3.61 8.69
N PHE A 148 5.50 -4.48 9.34
CA PHE A 148 4.19 -4.87 8.83
C PHE A 148 3.20 -3.71 8.76
N ASN A 149 3.35 -2.66 9.59
CA ASN A 149 2.50 -1.46 9.47
C ASN A 149 2.57 -0.79 8.10
N VAL A 150 3.66 -1.03 7.37
CA VAL A 150 3.94 -0.39 6.08
C VAL A 150 4.13 -1.41 4.97
N ILE A 151 3.79 -2.67 5.19
CA ILE A 151 4.02 -3.74 4.20
C ILE A 151 3.15 -3.58 2.94
N THR A 152 2.01 -2.89 3.06
CA THR A 152 1.17 -2.55 1.90
C THR A 152 1.85 -1.58 0.93
N GLN A 153 2.90 -0.86 1.35
CA GLN A 153 3.68 0.02 0.46
C GLN A 153 4.38 -0.75 -0.66
N TYR A 154 4.59 -2.07 -0.50
CA TYR A 154 5.11 -2.91 -1.57
C TYR A 154 4.10 -3.13 -2.72
N ALA A 155 2.85 -2.72 -2.56
CA ALA A 155 1.86 -2.65 -3.65
C ALA A 155 1.73 -1.25 -4.27
N ASP A 156 2.51 -0.27 -3.81
CA ASP A 156 2.54 1.10 -4.33
C ASP A 156 3.99 1.45 -4.71
N PHE A 157 4.37 1.19 -5.96
CA PHE A 157 5.76 1.36 -6.38
C PHE A 157 6.22 2.81 -6.43
N GLU A 158 5.32 3.78 -6.60
CA GLU A 158 5.68 5.20 -6.46
C GLU A 158 6.11 5.48 -5.02
N LEU A 159 5.30 5.04 -4.06
CA LEU A 159 5.59 5.20 -2.65
C LEU A 159 6.84 4.40 -2.23
N LEU A 160 6.99 3.18 -2.73
CA LEU A 160 8.15 2.32 -2.48
C LEU A 160 9.44 2.97 -2.98
N ARG A 161 9.47 3.48 -4.22
CA ARG A 161 10.62 4.23 -4.76
C ARG A 161 10.95 5.45 -3.91
N LYS A 162 9.94 6.15 -3.41
CA LYS A 162 10.10 7.37 -2.62
C LYS A 162 10.65 7.10 -1.21
N GLN A 163 10.20 6.01 -0.57
CA GLN A 163 10.51 5.76 0.83
C GLN A 163 11.60 4.71 1.05
N LEU A 164 11.67 3.69 0.18
CA LEU A 164 12.56 2.53 0.30
C LEU A 164 13.23 2.26 -1.06
N PRO A 165 14.07 3.19 -1.58
CA PRO A 165 14.61 3.08 -2.94
C PRO A 165 15.48 1.84 -3.16
N GLU A 166 16.16 1.33 -2.14
CA GLU A 166 16.93 0.09 -2.26
C GLU A 166 16.04 -1.15 -2.35
N GLU A 167 14.88 -1.15 -1.69
CA GLU A 167 13.88 -2.21 -1.86
C GLU A 167 13.22 -2.13 -3.24
N ALA A 168 12.90 -0.93 -3.71
CA ALA A 168 12.39 -0.74 -5.07
C ALA A 168 13.37 -1.31 -6.11
N LYS A 169 14.67 -1.02 -5.98
CA LYS A 169 15.73 -1.63 -6.80
C LYS A 169 15.77 -3.16 -6.69
N ARG A 170 15.62 -3.73 -5.49
CA ARG A 170 15.57 -5.20 -5.26
C ARG A 170 14.50 -5.86 -6.12
N PHE A 171 13.38 -5.17 -6.36
CA PHE A 171 12.26 -5.66 -7.16
C PHE A 171 12.23 -5.16 -8.61
N GLY A 172 13.16 -4.27 -9.00
CA GLY A 172 13.24 -3.69 -10.33
C GLY A 172 12.12 -2.70 -10.65
N VAL A 173 11.63 -1.96 -9.64
CA VAL A 173 10.48 -1.05 -9.73
C VAL A 173 10.77 0.37 -9.32
#